data_AF-A0A1Z9M3E8-F1
#
_entry.id   AF-A0A1Z9M3E8-F1
#
_cell.length_a   1.000
_cell.length_b   1.000
_cell.length_c   1.000
_cell.angle_alpha   90.00
_cell.angle_beta   90.00
_cell.angle_gamma   90.00
#
_symmetry.space_group_name_H-M   'P 1'
#
loop_
_entity.id
_entity.type
_entity.pdbx_description
1 polymer ?
#
loop_
_entity_poly.entity_id
_entity_poly.type
_entity_poly.pdbx_seq_one_letter_code
_entity_poly.pdbx_strand_id
1 'polypeptide(L)'
;DNENRSILSFKKFINQPNLIDTLYTERINNKTIYPQLNQHLIKENSLNIFTLIYFLMNQQNKNILDKKNLIDRDGDEFECKIDKINTSERGLYFILINEVEKNNYIEKTDIFSWALFKDNVKRKIWINDYNDLYKCEFESGFMTFTAKKTYIK
;
A
#
# COMPACT_ATOMS: atom_id res chain seq x y z
N ASP A 1 -13.47 -15.44 1.07
CA ASP A 1 -12.85 -15.73 -0.23
C ASP A 1 -11.36 -15.45 -0.20
N ASN A 2 -10.55 -16.51 -0.14
CA ASN A 2 -9.10 -16.40 0.06
C ASN A 2 -8.29 -16.13 -1.22
N GLU A 3 -8.96 -15.99 -2.37
CA GLU A 3 -8.30 -15.91 -3.69
C GLU A 3 -8.49 -14.58 -4.42
N ASN A 4 -9.57 -13.83 -4.19
CA ASN A 4 -9.83 -12.59 -4.92
C ASN A 4 -9.15 -11.38 -4.25
N ARG A 5 -7.97 -11.03 -4.77
CA ARG A 5 -7.15 -9.88 -4.38
C ARG A 5 -7.62 -8.56 -5.01
N SER A 6 -8.80 -8.52 -5.62
CA SER A 6 -9.28 -7.37 -6.37
C SER A 6 -9.88 -6.31 -5.46
N ILE A 7 -9.50 -5.05 -5.67
CA ILE A 7 -10.28 -3.91 -5.16
C ILE A 7 -11.67 -3.95 -5.80
N LEU A 8 -12.68 -4.20 -4.96
CA LEU A 8 -14.09 -4.28 -5.40
C LEU A 8 -14.75 -2.90 -5.42
N SER A 9 -14.43 -2.07 -4.43
CA SER A 9 -14.91 -0.71 -4.31
C SER A 9 -14.01 0.11 -3.37
N PHE A 10 -14.06 1.42 -3.57
CA PHE A 10 -13.29 2.43 -2.85
C PHE A 10 -14.03 3.76 -2.95
N LYS A 11 -14.07 4.53 -1.86
CA LYS A 11 -14.59 5.89 -1.81
C LYS A 11 -13.84 6.68 -0.74
N LYS A 12 -13.36 7.87 -1.10
CA LYS A 12 -12.57 8.75 -0.25
C LYS A 12 -12.97 10.20 -0.50
N PHE A 13 -13.27 10.90 0.57
CA PHE A 13 -13.43 12.35 0.54
C PHE A 13 -12.06 13.02 0.57
N ILE A 14 -11.84 14.00 -0.29
CA ILE A 14 -10.60 14.75 -0.45
C ILE A 14 -10.87 16.19 -0.01
N ASN A 15 -10.02 16.68 0.89
CA ASN A 15 -10.02 18.06 1.33
C ASN A 15 -8.57 18.55 1.43
N GLN A 16 -8.14 19.23 0.38
CA GLN A 16 -6.79 19.78 0.22
C GLN A 16 -6.88 21.23 -0.27
N PRO A 17 -5.82 22.05 -0.11
CA PRO A 17 -5.79 23.38 -0.69
C PRO A 17 -6.12 23.32 -2.18
N ASN A 18 -7.13 24.08 -2.61
CA ASN A 18 -7.61 24.14 -4.00
C ASN A 18 -8.28 22.87 -4.55
N LEU A 19 -8.57 21.85 -3.72
CA LEU A 19 -9.27 20.63 -4.14
C LEU A 19 -10.18 20.08 -3.04
N ILE A 20 -11.49 20.21 -3.23
CA ILE A 20 -12.52 19.54 -2.44
C ILE A 20 -13.30 18.65 -3.39
N ASP A 21 -13.18 17.33 -3.22
CA ASP A 21 -13.78 16.36 -4.12
C ASP A 21 -13.99 15.00 -3.44
N THR A 22 -14.61 14.05 -4.13
CA THR A 22 -14.71 12.65 -3.71
C THR A 22 -14.17 11.75 -4.80
N LEU A 23 -13.07 11.06 -4.52
CA LEU A 23 -12.55 9.99 -5.37
C LEU A 23 -13.26 8.69 -5.02
N TYR A 24 -13.79 8.00 -6.02
CA TYR A 24 -14.48 6.72 -5.82
C TYR A 24 -14.32 5.82 -7.04
N THR A 25 -14.70 4.57 -6.87
CA THR A 25 -14.69 3.58 -7.94
C THR A 25 -16.10 3.13 -8.28
N GLU A 26 -16.29 2.73 -9.53
CA GLU A 26 -17.51 2.10 -10.03
C GLU A 26 -17.18 0.75 -10.65
N ARG A 27 -18.17 -0.15 -10.63
CA ARG A 27 -18.06 -1.46 -11.27
C ARG A 27 -18.86 -1.46 -12.57
N ILE A 28 -18.16 -1.50 -13.70
CA ILE A 28 -18.77 -1.54 -15.04
C ILE A 28 -18.26 -2.79 -15.75
N ASN A 29 -19.15 -3.65 -16.25
CA ASN A 29 -18.79 -4.88 -16.96
C ASN A 29 -17.74 -5.74 -16.22
N ASN A 30 -17.94 -5.93 -14.90
CA ASN A 30 -17.02 -6.64 -13.98
C ASN A 30 -15.64 -6.00 -13.78
N LYS A 31 -15.41 -4.81 -14.30
CA LYS A 31 -14.18 -4.05 -14.10
C LYS A 31 -14.39 -2.94 -13.07
N THR A 32 -13.39 -2.71 -12.24
CA THR A 32 -13.39 -1.60 -11.27
C THR A 32 -12.65 -0.42 -11.91
N ILE A 33 -13.33 0.73 -12.04
CA ILE A 33 -12.76 1.94 -12.65
C ILE A 33 -12.83 3.13 -11.70
N TYR A 34 -12.01 4.14 -11.94
CA TYR A 34 -12.15 5.49 -11.38
C TYR A 34 -12.76 6.43 -12.43
N PRO A 35 -14.08 6.75 -12.36
CA PRO A 35 -14.73 7.63 -13.33
C PRO A 35 -14.06 9.00 -13.48
N GLN A 36 -13.58 9.56 -12.37
CA GLN A 36 -12.92 10.87 -12.29
C GLN A 36 -11.55 10.90 -12.97
N LEU A 37 -10.93 9.74 -13.15
CA LEU A 37 -9.59 9.59 -13.71
C LEU A 37 -9.65 9.16 -15.17
N ASN A 38 -10.47 9.82 -15.98
CA ASN A 38 -10.71 9.41 -17.38
C ASN A 38 -11.09 7.91 -17.50
N GLN A 39 -11.89 7.40 -16.56
CA GLN A 39 -12.25 5.98 -16.48
C GLN A 39 -11.04 5.05 -16.29
N HIS A 40 -9.99 5.50 -15.58
CA HIS A 40 -8.82 4.69 -15.28
C HIS A 40 -9.23 3.33 -14.68
N LEU A 41 -8.72 2.27 -15.28
CA LEU A 41 -9.06 0.89 -14.94
C LEU A 41 -8.12 0.35 -13.88
N ILE A 42 -8.66 -0.07 -12.74
CA ILE A 42 -7.86 -0.82 -11.75
C ILE A 42 -7.58 -2.21 -12.33
N LYS A 43 -6.29 -2.53 -12.48
CA LYS A 43 -5.84 -3.86 -12.94
C LYS A 43 -6.37 -4.96 -12.02
N GLU A 44 -6.71 -6.10 -12.63
CA GLU A 44 -7.14 -7.27 -11.88
C GLU A 44 -6.05 -7.72 -10.90
N ASN A 45 -6.46 -8.14 -9.70
CA ASN A 45 -5.57 -8.52 -8.60
C ASN A 45 -4.72 -7.40 -7.99
N SER A 46 -4.94 -6.13 -8.37
CA SER A 46 -4.36 -5.00 -7.65
C SER A 46 -4.90 -4.93 -6.23
N LEU A 47 -3.98 -4.83 -5.27
CA LEU A 47 -4.26 -4.62 -3.86
C LEU A 47 -4.19 -3.12 -3.54
N ASN A 48 -4.92 -2.66 -2.52
CA ASN A 48 -4.50 -1.43 -1.86
C ASN A 48 -3.43 -1.76 -0.79
N ILE A 49 -2.69 -0.73 -0.37
CA ILE A 49 -1.58 -0.92 0.58
C ILE A 49 -2.01 -1.44 1.95
N PHE A 50 -3.20 -1.09 2.40
CA PHE A 50 -3.71 -1.55 3.70
C PHE A 50 -4.07 -3.03 3.66
N THR A 51 -4.60 -3.52 2.54
CA THR A 51 -4.82 -4.95 2.30
C THR A 51 -3.49 -5.71 2.31
N LEU A 52 -2.44 -5.15 1.68
CA LEU A 52 -1.10 -5.76 1.73
C LEU A 52 -0.58 -5.87 3.17
N ILE A 53 -0.64 -4.78 3.92
CA ILE A 53 -0.20 -4.73 5.33
C ILE A 53 -1.01 -5.71 6.17
N TYR A 54 -2.33 -5.78 5.97
CA TYR A 54 -3.20 -6.74 6.65
C TYR A 54 -2.78 -8.18 6.40
N PHE A 55 -2.41 -8.53 5.16
CA PHE A 55 -1.93 -9.88 4.86
C PHE A 55 -0.58 -10.19 5.52
N LEU A 56 0.33 -9.22 5.55
CA LEU A 56 1.61 -9.37 6.28
C LEU A 56 1.38 -9.62 7.77
N MET A 57 0.44 -8.87 8.36
CA MET A 57 0.06 -8.99 9.78
C MET A 57 -0.47 -10.38 10.10
N ASN A 58 -1.44 -10.86 9.31
CA ASN A 58 -2.14 -12.10 9.63
C ASN A 58 -1.43 -13.38 9.15
N GLN A 59 -0.23 -13.25 8.54
CA GLN A 59 0.48 -14.34 7.88
C GLN A 59 -0.38 -15.14 6.89
N GLN A 60 -1.46 -14.53 6.41
CA GLN A 60 -2.36 -15.11 5.43
C GLN A 60 -1.68 -15.02 4.06
N ASN A 61 -1.76 -16.10 3.29
CA ASN A 61 -1.19 -16.21 1.95
C ASN A 61 0.34 -16.05 1.86
N LYS A 62 1.08 -17.13 2.17
CA LYS A 62 2.54 -17.25 1.87
C LYS A 62 2.89 -16.79 0.43
N ASN A 63 1.97 -17.04 -0.50
CA ASN A 63 2.07 -16.65 -1.91
C ASN A 63 2.23 -15.14 -2.18
N ILE A 64 2.00 -14.25 -1.21
CA ILE A 64 2.24 -12.80 -1.36
C ILE A 64 3.73 -12.46 -1.24
N LEU A 65 4.48 -13.24 -0.46
CA LEU A 65 5.92 -13.04 -0.28
C LEU A 65 6.70 -13.48 -1.52
N ASP A 66 6.20 -14.49 -2.24
CA ASP A 66 6.91 -15.10 -3.37
C ASP A 66 6.56 -14.47 -4.73
N LYS A 67 5.75 -13.40 -4.76
CA LYS A 67 5.25 -12.80 -6.00
C LYS A 67 5.42 -11.29 -6.00
N LYS A 68 5.57 -10.71 -7.20
CA LYS A 68 5.29 -9.30 -7.43
C LYS A 68 3.79 -9.06 -7.29
N ASN A 69 3.42 -8.08 -6.49
CA ASN A 69 2.04 -7.66 -6.28
C ASN A 69 1.81 -6.30 -6.96
N LEU A 70 0.67 -6.14 -7.63
CA LEU A 70 0.25 -4.82 -8.11
C LEU A 70 -0.44 -4.09 -6.98
N ILE A 71 -0.08 -2.82 -6.79
CA ILE A 71 -0.67 -1.95 -5.78
C ILE A 71 -1.33 -0.76 -6.48
N ASP A 72 -2.61 -0.55 -6.20
CA ASP A 72 -3.29 0.70 -6.51
C ASP A 72 -3.23 1.64 -5.30
N ARG A 73 -2.98 2.91 -5.58
CA ARG A 73 -3.04 4.00 -4.60
C ARG A 73 -3.76 5.20 -5.18
N ASP A 74 -5.07 5.18 -5.06
CA ASP A 74 -5.92 6.29 -5.51
C ASP A 74 -5.68 6.57 -7.02
N GLY A 75 -5.60 5.50 -7.83
CA GLY A 75 -5.32 5.55 -9.26
C GLY A 75 -3.84 5.57 -9.66
N ASP A 76 -2.89 5.76 -8.74
CA ASP A 76 -1.48 5.52 -9.07
C ASP A 76 -1.16 4.03 -8.94
N GLU A 77 -0.40 3.48 -9.88
CA GLU A 77 -0.06 2.07 -9.92
C GLU A 77 1.40 1.81 -9.56
N PHE A 78 1.62 0.77 -8.75
CA PHE A 78 2.94 0.36 -8.32
C PHE A 78 3.13 -1.15 -8.40
N GLU A 79 4.36 -1.59 -8.67
CA GLU A 79 4.80 -2.94 -8.40
C GLU A 79 5.41 -3.02 -7.00
N CYS A 80 4.98 -4.02 -6.22
CA CYS A 80 5.47 -4.28 -4.88
C CYS A 80 6.08 -5.68 -4.77
N LYS A 81 7.29 -5.77 -4.22
CA LYS A 81 7.95 -7.01 -3.82
C LYS A 81 8.23 -6.98 -2.32
N ILE A 82 7.97 -8.09 -1.64
CA ILE A 82 8.18 -8.22 -0.20
C ILE A 82 9.17 -9.35 0.04
N ASP A 83 10.21 -9.07 0.82
CA ASP A 83 11.18 -10.07 1.25
C ASP A 83 11.12 -10.18 2.78
N LYS A 84 10.78 -11.38 3.29
CA LYS A 84 10.82 -11.65 4.73
C LYS A 84 12.26 -11.88 5.15
N ILE A 85 12.69 -11.20 6.22
CA ILE A 85 14.03 -11.38 6.75
C ILE A 85 13.98 -12.36 7.91
N ASN A 86 14.84 -13.38 7.85
CA ASN A 86 15.06 -14.27 8.97
C ASN A 86 15.99 -13.57 9.97
N THR A 87 15.41 -12.90 10.97
CA THR A 87 16.14 -12.34 12.12
C THR A 87 15.60 -12.94 13.42
N SER A 88 16.26 -12.65 14.54
CA SER A 88 15.75 -12.98 15.88
C SER A 88 14.42 -12.27 16.20
N GLU A 89 14.12 -11.18 15.50
CA GLU A 89 12.84 -10.49 15.57
C GLU A 89 11.84 -11.18 14.63
N ARG A 90 10.74 -11.69 15.17
CA ARG A 90 9.66 -12.19 14.32
C ARG A 90 9.12 -11.03 13.47
N GLY A 91 8.82 -11.32 12.20
CA GLY A 91 7.98 -10.46 11.36
C GLY A 91 8.65 -9.20 10.80
N LEU A 92 9.96 -9.23 10.54
CA LEU A 92 10.64 -8.19 9.76
C LEU A 92 10.51 -8.44 8.25
N TYR A 93 10.05 -7.42 7.53
CA TYR A 93 9.88 -7.44 6.08
C TYR A 93 10.56 -6.24 5.42
N PHE A 94 11.29 -6.50 4.33
CA PHE A 94 11.67 -5.47 3.36
C PHE A 94 10.60 -5.33 2.28
N ILE A 95 10.27 -4.09 1.95
CA ILE A 95 9.31 -3.79 0.89
C ILE A 95 10.01 -2.95 -0.18
N LEU A 96 9.98 -3.45 -1.40
CA LEU A 96 10.39 -2.72 -2.60
C LEU A 96 9.12 -2.30 -3.34
N ILE A 97 8.97 -1.00 -3.57
CA ILE A 97 7.86 -0.43 -4.35
C ILE A 97 8.46 0.37 -5.49
N ASN A 98 8.01 0.07 -6.71
CA ASN A 98 8.40 0.78 -7.92
C ASN A 98 7.14 1.36 -8.58
N GLU A 99 7.18 2.64 -8.94
CA GLU A 99 6.11 3.29 -9.71
C GLU A 99 6.00 2.65 -11.09
N VAL A 100 4.76 2.37 -11.52
CA VAL A 100 4.44 1.85 -12.85
C VAL A 100 3.75 2.93 -13.66
N GLU A 101 2.73 3.56 -13.08
CA GLU A 101 1.92 4.59 -13.71
C GLU A 101 1.46 5.59 -12.66
N LYS A 102 1.43 6.88 -13.04
CA LYS A 102 1.05 7.97 -12.15
C LYS A 102 -0.03 8.83 -12.78
N ASN A 103 -1.15 8.94 -12.09
CA ASN A 103 -2.29 9.73 -12.53
C ASN A 103 -2.30 11.15 -11.94
N ASN A 104 -1.51 11.42 -10.88
CA ASN A 104 -1.29 12.76 -10.29
C ASN A 104 -2.59 13.54 -9.94
N TYR A 105 -3.72 12.85 -9.82
CA TYR A 105 -5.02 13.49 -9.62
C TYR A 105 -5.14 14.23 -8.29
N ILE A 106 -4.56 13.64 -7.25
CA ILE A 106 -4.58 14.17 -5.89
C ILE A 106 -3.17 14.24 -5.33
N GLU A 107 -2.91 15.29 -4.56
CA GLU A 107 -1.66 15.36 -3.80
C GLU A 107 -1.63 14.26 -2.74
N LYS A 108 -0.48 13.63 -2.58
CA LYS A 108 -0.30 12.52 -1.64
C LYS A 108 0.21 13.04 -0.30
N THR A 109 -0.69 13.65 0.48
CA THR A 109 -0.35 14.37 1.72
C THR A 109 -0.26 13.52 2.98
N ASP A 110 -0.80 12.28 2.97
CA ASP A 110 -0.67 11.36 4.11
C ASP A 110 0.81 10.97 4.31
N ILE A 111 1.42 11.38 5.42
CA ILE A 111 2.87 11.25 5.64
C ILE A 111 3.36 9.80 5.63
N PHE A 112 2.54 8.87 6.16
CA PHE A 112 2.86 7.45 6.17
C PHE A 112 2.90 6.91 4.75
N SER A 113 1.81 7.08 4.00
CA SER A 113 1.71 6.62 2.63
C SER A 113 2.70 7.36 1.72
N TRP A 114 2.95 8.65 1.97
CA TRP A 114 3.98 9.41 1.25
C TRP A 114 5.35 8.76 1.42
N ALA A 115 5.79 8.51 2.65
CA ALA A 115 7.09 7.86 2.90
C ALA A 115 7.14 6.43 2.32
N LEU A 116 6.02 5.71 2.40
CA LEU A 116 5.89 4.36 1.88
C LEU A 116 5.92 4.28 0.36
N PHE A 117 5.49 5.30 -0.39
CA PHE A 117 5.50 5.28 -1.86
C PHE A 117 6.58 6.17 -2.48
N LYS A 118 7.40 6.84 -1.67
CA LYS A 118 8.48 7.71 -2.15
C LYS A 118 9.56 6.91 -2.90
N ASP A 119 10.05 7.47 -4.00
CA ASP A 119 11.14 6.85 -4.77
C ASP A 119 12.44 6.78 -4.00
N ASN A 120 13.25 5.77 -4.33
CA ASN A 120 14.58 5.57 -3.75
C ASN A 120 14.58 5.50 -2.21
N VAL A 121 13.54 4.90 -1.63
CA VAL A 121 13.41 4.67 -0.19
C VAL A 121 13.52 3.19 0.14
N LYS A 122 14.36 2.83 1.11
CA LYS A 122 14.34 1.49 1.69
C LYS A 122 13.25 1.44 2.76
N ARG A 123 12.37 0.44 2.66
CA ARG A 123 11.24 0.28 3.60
C ARG A 123 11.42 -0.98 4.42
N LYS A 124 11.27 -0.83 5.72
CA LYS A 124 11.29 -1.92 6.69
C LYS A 124 9.99 -1.88 7.47
N ILE A 125 9.33 -3.02 7.58
CA ILE A 125 8.09 -3.19 8.34
C ILE A 125 8.31 -4.26 9.41
N TRP A 126 7.91 -3.97 10.64
CA TRP A 126 7.96 -4.91 11.77
C TRP A 126 6.57 -5.24 12.27
N ILE A 127 6.35 -6.54 12.44
CA ILE A 127 5.12 -7.13 12.93
C ILE A 127 5.48 -7.99 14.15
N ASN A 128 4.86 -7.72 15.29
CA ASN A 128 5.16 -8.44 16.52
C ASN A 128 4.50 -9.84 16.53
N ASP A 129 4.73 -10.58 17.61
CA ASP A 129 4.12 -11.90 17.84
C ASP A 129 2.59 -11.89 17.92
N TYR A 130 1.99 -10.73 18.18
CA TYR A 130 0.54 -10.53 18.25
C TYR A 130 -0.09 -10.17 16.89
N ASN A 131 0.67 -10.31 15.79
CA ASN A 131 0.26 -9.91 14.44
C ASN A 131 0.00 -8.41 14.29
N ASP A 132 0.57 -7.58 15.16
CA ASP A 132 0.44 -6.14 15.11
C ASP A 132 1.61 -5.49 14.39
N LEU A 133 1.31 -4.69 13.36
CA LEU A 133 2.24 -3.70 12.82
C LEU A 133 2.59 -2.69 13.92
N TYR A 134 3.83 -2.69 14.40
CA TYR A 134 4.26 -1.82 15.51
C TYR A 134 5.39 -0.86 15.15
N LYS A 135 6.13 -1.11 14.07
CA LYS A 135 7.19 -0.21 13.58
C LYS A 135 7.26 -0.23 12.05
N CYS A 136 7.54 0.94 11.48
CA CYS A 136 7.99 1.11 10.10
C CYS A 136 9.21 2.03 10.08
N GLU A 137 10.17 1.75 9.21
CA GLU A 137 11.31 2.62 8.91
C GLU A 137 11.41 2.84 7.40
N PHE A 138 11.66 4.10 7.06
CA PHE A 138 11.83 4.59 5.70
C PHE A 138 13.17 5.31 5.62
N GLU A 139 14.15 4.73 4.92
CA GLU A 139 15.47 5.31 4.74
C GLU A 139 15.56 5.96 3.36
N SER A 140 15.84 7.28 3.31
CA SER A 140 15.91 8.08 2.09
C SER A 140 17.16 8.97 2.15
N GLY A 141 18.22 8.59 1.42
CA GLY A 141 19.50 9.29 1.47
C GLY A 141 20.11 9.25 2.89
N PHE A 142 20.33 10.42 3.49
CA PHE A 142 20.85 10.58 4.85
C PHE A 142 19.76 10.62 5.94
N MET A 143 18.49 10.58 5.56
CA MET A 143 17.37 10.70 6.48
C MET A 143 16.70 9.34 6.71
N THR A 144 16.32 9.09 7.96
CA THR A 144 15.51 7.94 8.35
C THR A 144 14.24 8.43 9.03
N PHE A 145 13.09 8.02 8.53
CA PHE A 145 11.79 8.29 9.13
C PHE A 145 11.30 7.02 9.81
N THR A 146 10.93 7.13 11.09
CA THR A 146 10.44 6.00 11.88
C THR A 146 9.03 6.28 12.36
N ALA A 147 8.09 5.40 12.01
CA ALA A 147 6.77 5.38 12.62
C ALA A 147 6.71 4.20 13.59
N LYS A 148 6.45 4.46 14.88
CA LYS A 148 6.39 3.43 15.92
C LYS A 148 5.12 3.61 16.75
N LYS A 149 4.39 2.52 17.01
CA LYS A 149 3.33 2.50 18.01
C LYS A 149 3.95 2.58 19.40
N THR A 150 3.55 3.58 20.18
CA THR A 150 4.05 3.80 21.56
C THR A 150 3.44 2.85 22.57
N TYR A 151 2.29 2.25 22.26
CA TYR A 151 1.65 1.20 23.05
C TYR A 151 1.60 -0.08 22.24
N ILE A 152 2.26 -1.11 22.75
CA ILE A 152 2.21 -2.48 22.22
C ILE A 152 1.48 -3.29 23.29
N LYS A 153 0.40 -3.96 22.91
CA LYS A 153 -0.35 -4.84 23.81
C LYS A 153 0.43 -6.12 24.09
#